data_AF-M3FKL2-F1
#
_entry.id   AF-M3FKL2-F1
#
_cell.length_a   1.000
_cell.length_b   1.000
_cell.length_c   1.000
_cell.angle_alpha   90.00
_cell.angle_beta   90.00
_cell.angle_gamma   90.00
#
_symmetry.space_group_name_H-M   'P 1'
#
loop_
_entity.id
_entity.type
_entity.pdbx_description
1 polymer ?
#
loop_
_entity_poly.entity_id
_entity_poly.type
_entity_poly.pdbx_seq_one_letter_code
_entity_poly.pdbx_strand_id
1 'polypeptide(L)'
;MITKYIRNWLIVGAVVLAAFYYIPRINFSCVEGDCYSGEGVYTYNNTYYHGSFQKGYRHGYGMEKYPGGCIYYGFFEGGHKQHYGSYVCEKENYSFTTFWNNGGYHSTVFYTCGDKTYYGKWVKTIICISGECENGVGKAIFPFKKTIRSGLFKDIALYGYGEEIDACTGKILYKGKFIHSHKEKDYDAEAHKPVKGLDY
;
A
#
# COMPACT_ATOMS: atom_id res chain seq x y z
N MET A 1 -5.24 -46.54 35.83
CA MET A 1 -4.41 -45.61 35.02
C MET A 1 -5.08 -45.10 33.73
N ILE A 2 -6.24 -45.61 33.31
CA ILE A 2 -6.89 -45.27 32.02
C ILE A 2 -7.71 -43.95 32.06
N THR A 3 -8.23 -43.55 33.22
CA THR A 3 -9.10 -42.37 33.38
C THR A 3 -8.38 -41.02 33.23
N LYS A 4 -7.08 -40.96 33.48
CA LYS A 4 -6.26 -39.73 33.34
C LYS A 4 -5.97 -39.41 31.87
N TYR A 5 -5.87 -40.44 31.03
CA TYR A 5 -5.69 -40.30 29.58
C TYR A 5 -6.93 -39.69 28.93
N ILE A 6 -8.13 -40.23 29.18
CA ILE A 6 -9.38 -39.76 28.56
C ILE A 6 -9.66 -38.28 28.88
N ARG A 7 -9.38 -37.84 30.11
CA ARG A 7 -9.52 -36.43 30.51
C ARG A 7 -8.58 -35.48 29.77
N ASN A 8 -7.36 -35.92 29.44
CA ASN A 8 -6.39 -35.13 28.69
C ASN A 8 -6.83 -34.95 27.22
N TRP A 9 -7.41 -35.98 26.61
CA TRP A 9 -7.91 -35.91 25.23
C TRP A 9 -9.14 -35.00 25.09
N LEU A 10 -10.01 -34.94 26.12
CA LEU A 10 -11.13 -34.01 26.16
C LEU A 10 -10.67 -32.54 26.21
N ILE A 11 -9.64 -32.25 27.00
CA ILE A 11 -9.06 -30.89 27.10
C ILE A 11 -8.37 -30.51 25.79
N VAL A 12 -7.61 -31.43 25.19
CA VAL A 12 -6.97 -31.19 23.88
C VAL A 12 -8.02 -30.97 22.80
N GLY A 13 -9.10 -31.77 22.76
CA GLY A 13 -10.21 -31.57 21.83
C GLY A 13 -10.90 -30.22 21.99
N ALA A 14 -11.14 -29.78 23.23
CA ALA A 14 -11.74 -28.47 23.51
C ALA A 14 -10.83 -27.30 23.12
N VAL A 15 -9.51 -27.41 23.33
CA VAL A 15 -8.53 -26.39 22.93
C VAL A 15 -8.40 -26.31 21.41
N VAL A 16 -8.43 -27.45 20.71
CA VAL A 16 -8.41 -27.50 19.24
C VAL A 16 -9.69 -26.87 18.67
N LEU A 17 -10.87 -27.21 19.20
CA LEU A 17 -12.14 -26.62 18.76
C LEU A 17 -12.21 -25.11 19.04
N ALA A 18 -11.70 -24.66 20.18
CA ALA A 18 -11.56 -23.24 20.48
C ALA A 18 -10.60 -22.55 19.50
N ALA A 19 -9.46 -23.18 19.18
CA ALA A 19 -8.52 -22.65 18.20
C ALA A 19 -9.13 -22.49 16.79
N PHE A 20 -10.00 -23.44 16.37
CA PHE A 20 -10.75 -23.33 15.11
C PHE A 20 -11.82 -22.22 15.14
N TYR A 21 -12.42 -21.92 16.30
CA TYR A 21 -13.36 -20.81 16.46
C TYR A 21 -12.69 -19.43 16.30
N TYR A 22 -11.43 -19.30 16.71
CA TYR A 22 -10.66 -18.06 16.59
C TYR A 22 -9.93 -17.89 15.25
N ILE A 23 -10.11 -18.78 14.27
CA ILE A 23 -9.60 -18.55 12.92
C ILE A 23 -10.44 -17.44 12.29
N PRO A 24 -9.87 -16.26 11.99
CA PRO A 24 -10.59 -15.21 11.29
C PRO A 24 -11.04 -15.77 9.93
N ARG A 25 -12.35 -15.76 9.69
CA ARG A 25 -12.89 -16.12 8.37
C ARG A 25 -12.42 -15.08 7.37
N ILE A 26 -11.41 -15.43 6.57
CA ILE A 26 -11.04 -14.62 5.41
C ILE A 26 -12.14 -14.83 4.38
N ASN A 27 -13.10 -13.92 4.34
CA ASN A 27 -14.16 -13.95 3.34
C ASN A 27 -13.57 -13.44 2.02
N PHE A 28 -13.01 -14.35 1.23
CA PHE A 28 -12.74 -14.13 -0.18
C PHE A 28 -13.93 -14.65 -0.97
N SER A 29 -14.71 -13.76 -1.57
CA SER A 29 -15.91 -14.16 -2.31
C SER A 29 -16.14 -13.25 -3.52
N CYS A 30 -16.31 -13.88 -4.68
CA CYS A 30 -16.93 -13.25 -5.84
C CYS A 30 -18.42 -13.08 -5.53
N VAL A 31 -18.88 -11.84 -5.49
CA VAL A 31 -20.25 -11.47 -5.14
C VAL A 31 -21.13 -11.44 -6.38
N GLU A 32 -20.58 -10.99 -7.51
CA GLU A 32 -21.32 -10.82 -8.77
C GLU A 32 -20.35 -10.90 -9.97
N GLY A 33 -20.85 -11.31 -11.13
CA GLY A 33 -20.09 -11.31 -12.39
C GLY A 33 -19.05 -12.42 -12.52
N ASP A 34 -18.09 -12.22 -13.44
CA ASP A 34 -16.98 -13.14 -13.71
C ASP A 34 -15.69 -12.62 -13.06
N CYS A 35 -15.45 -13.02 -11.81
CA CYS A 35 -14.22 -12.70 -11.10
C CYS A 35 -12.99 -13.52 -11.55
N TYR A 36 -13.08 -14.26 -12.66
CA TYR A 36 -11.95 -15.02 -13.22
C TYR A 36 -11.41 -14.39 -14.51
N SER A 37 -12.26 -14.04 -15.46
CA SER A 37 -11.84 -13.57 -16.80
C SER A 37 -12.69 -12.45 -17.40
N GLY A 38 -13.55 -11.83 -16.60
CA GLY A 38 -14.48 -10.79 -17.07
C GLY A 38 -14.63 -9.65 -16.08
N GLU A 39 -15.75 -8.97 -16.15
CA GLU A 39 -16.13 -7.96 -15.16
C GLU A 39 -16.78 -8.64 -13.96
N GLY A 40 -16.35 -8.27 -12.76
CA GLY A 40 -16.85 -8.88 -11.54
C GLY A 40 -16.80 -7.96 -10.34
N VAL A 41 -17.49 -8.41 -9.30
CA VAL A 41 -17.51 -7.80 -7.98
C VAL A 41 -16.91 -8.78 -7.00
N TYR A 42 -15.87 -8.34 -6.31
CA TYR A 42 -15.11 -9.17 -5.39
C TYR A 42 -14.99 -8.49 -4.03
N THR A 43 -15.30 -9.24 -2.97
CA THR A 43 -15.14 -8.76 -1.59
C THR A 43 -14.05 -9.56 -0.88
N TYR A 44 -13.15 -8.86 -0.22
CA TYR A 44 -12.08 -9.43 0.59
C TYR A 44 -11.72 -8.53 1.76
N ASN A 45 -11.54 -9.06 2.98
CA ASN A 45 -11.14 -8.26 4.16
C ASN A 45 -11.97 -6.96 4.32
N ASN A 46 -13.29 -7.04 4.13
CA ASN A 46 -14.23 -5.90 4.13
C ASN A 46 -13.94 -4.80 3.08
N THR A 47 -13.04 -5.08 2.13
CA THR A 47 -12.75 -4.28 0.95
C THR A 47 -13.58 -4.80 -0.22
N TYR A 48 -14.18 -3.88 -0.95
CA TYR A 48 -15.00 -4.16 -2.11
C TYR A 48 -14.26 -3.74 -3.38
N TYR A 49 -14.15 -4.62 -4.35
CA TYR A 49 -13.62 -4.34 -5.68
C TYR A 49 -14.69 -4.55 -6.74
N HIS A 50 -14.75 -3.65 -7.72
CA HIS A 50 -15.56 -3.79 -8.93
C HIS A 50 -14.71 -3.40 -10.14
N GLY A 51 -14.58 -4.30 -11.10
CA GLY A 51 -13.84 -4.06 -12.34
C GLY A 51 -13.41 -5.36 -13.02
N SER A 52 -12.46 -5.26 -13.92
CA SER A 52 -12.06 -6.41 -14.74
C SER A 52 -11.17 -7.40 -13.98
N PHE A 53 -11.22 -8.65 -14.43
CA PHE A 53 -10.42 -9.77 -13.97
C PHE A 53 -9.74 -10.48 -15.13
N GLN A 54 -8.55 -11.00 -14.86
CA GLN A 54 -7.83 -11.88 -15.76
C GLN A 54 -7.13 -12.98 -14.95
N LYS A 55 -7.43 -14.24 -15.26
CA LYS A 55 -6.89 -15.43 -14.56
C LYS A 55 -7.12 -15.38 -13.04
N GLY A 56 -8.28 -14.88 -12.60
CA GLY A 56 -8.62 -14.75 -11.18
C GLY A 56 -8.00 -13.55 -10.46
N TYR A 57 -7.20 -12.73 -11.14
CA TYR A 57 -6.60 -11.53 -10.58
C TYR A 57 -7.30 -10.28 -11.10
N ARG A 58 -7.44 -9.27 -10.26
CA ARG A 58 -7.87 -7.92 -10.68
C ARG A 58 -6.93 -7.44 -11.80
N HIS A 59 -7.51 -6.98 -12.90
CA HIS A 59 -6.78 -6.56 -14.08
C HIS A 59 -7.55 -5.42 -14.77
N GLY A 60 -6.87 -4.58 -15.56
CA GLY A 60 -7.54 -3.49 -16.26
C GLY A 60 -8.03 -2.40 -15.31
N TYR A 61 -9.08 -1.68 -15.69
CA TYR A 61 -9.62 -0.60 -14.87
C TYR A 61 -10.58 -1.14 -13.80
N GLY A 62 -10.52 -0.60 -12.59
CA GLY A 62 -11.41 -0.96 -11.51
C GLY A 62 -11.52 0.08 -10.41
N MET A 63 -12.52 -0.13 -9.54
CA MET A 63 -12.77 0.63 -8.33
C MET A 63 -12.56 -0.28 -7.10
N GLU A 64 -11.84 0.21 -6.10
CA GLU A 64 -11.68 -0.46 -4.82
C GLU A 64 -12.08 0.45 -3.65
N LYS A 65 -13.03 0.00 -2.83
CA LYS A 65 -13.52 0.71 -1.65
C LYS A 65 -13.09 -0.01 -0.38
N TYR A 66 -12.40 0.71 0.49
CA TYR A 66 -11.87 0.19 1.76
C TYR A 66 -12.86 0.40 2.91
N PRO A 67 -12.74 -0.39 4.01
CA PRO A 67 -13.59 -0.23 5.20
C PRO A 67 -13.60 1.19 5.79
N GLY A 68 -12.48 1.92 5.65
CA GLY A 68 -12.34 3.31 6.11
C GLY A 68 -13.15 4.33 5.29
N GLY A 69 -13.78 3.91 4.19
CA GLY A 69 -14.51 4.79 3.26
C GLY A 69 -13.63 5.40 2.18
N CYS A 70 -12.32 5.16 2.20
CA CYS A 70 -11.44 5.51 1.12
C CYS A 70 -11.80 4.74 -0.16
N ILE A 71 -11.62 5.36 -1.32
CA ILE A 71 -11.89 4.75 -2.62
C ILE A 71 -10.70 4.98 -3.54
N TYR A 72 -10.29 3.92 -4.23
CA TYR A 72 -9.34 3.97 -5.33
C TYR A 72 -10.07 3.70 -6.66
N TYR A 73 -9.74 4.46 -7.69
CA TYR A 73 -10.16 4.26 -9.07
C TYR A 73 -8.91 4.22 -9.94
N GLY A 74 -8.69 3.16 -10.69
CA GLY A 74 -7.56 3.12 -11.61
C GLY A 74 -7.24 1.73 -12.12
N PHE A 75 -6.02 1.57 -12.64
CA PHE A 75 -5.61 0.34 -13.29
C PHE A 75 -5.04 -0.68 -12.30
N PHE A 76 -5.23 -1.95 -12.63
CA PHE A 76 -4.75 -3.12 -11.92
C PHE A 76 -4.02 -4.04 -12.90
N GLU A 77 -2.94 -4.67 -12.44
CA GLU A 77 -2.20 -5.68 -13.22
C GLU A 77 -1.72 -6.77 -12.27
N GLY A 78 -1.99 -8.03 -12.60
CA GLY A 78 -1.63 -9.17 -11.74
C GLY A 78 -2.20 -9.07 -10.32
N GLY A 79 -3.33 -8.39 -10.14
CA GLY A 79 -3.94 -8.18 -8.83
C GLY A 79 -3.36 -6.99 -8.06
N HIS A 80 -2.36 -6.29 -8.58
CA HIS A 80 -1.74 -5.13 -7.95
C HIS A 80 -2.30 -3.83 -8.52
N LYS A 81 -2.56 -2.87 -7.62
CA LYS A 81 -2.93 -1.50 -8.00
C LYS A 81 -1.75 -0.83 -8.67
N GLN A 82 -2.01 -0.23 -9.81
CA GLN A 82 -1.08 0.68 -10.45
C GLN A 82 -1.17 2.05 -9.79
N HIS A 83 -0.12 2.85 -9.91
CA HIS A 83 -0.04 4.14 -9.21
C HIS A 83 -0.76 5.27 -9.95
N TYR A 84 -1.04 5.13 -11.25
CA TYR A 84 -1.64 6.15 -12.11
C TYR A 84 -3.19 6.21 -12.07
N GLY A 85 -3.75 6.18 -10.86
CA GLY A 85 -5.19 6.29 -10.60
C GLY A 85 -5.59 7.55 -9.83
N SER A 86 -6.81 7.50 -9.29
CA SER A 86 -7.34 8.45 -8.31
C SER A 86 -7.61 7.74 -7.00
N TYR A 87 -7.30 8.39 -5.89
CA TYR A 87 -7.56 7.92 -4.55
C TYR A 87 -8.19 9.04 -3.73
N VAL A 88 -9.27 8.75 -3.03
CA VAL A 88 -10.01 9.73 -2.24
C VAL A 88 -10.31 9.13 -0.86
N CYS A 89 -9.88 9.82 0.20
CA CYS A 89 -10.22 9.56 1.59
C CYS A 89 -10.80 10.84 2.22
N GLU A 90 -12.12 11.02 2.13
CA GLU A 90 -12.77 12.23 2.65
C GLU A 90 -12.58 12.39 4.16
N LYS A 91 -12.72 11.30 4.93
CA LYS A 91 -12.54 11.32 6.39
C LYS A 91 -11.15 11.74 6.84
N GLU A 92 -10.14 11.50 6.02
CA GLU A 92 -8.75 11.87 6.31
C GLU A 92 -8.30 13.13 5.56
N ASN A 93 -9.23 13.81 4.86
CA ASN A 93 -8.99 14.96 3.98
C ASN A 93 -7.73 14.77 3.11
N TYR A 94 -7.67 13.63 2.42
CA TYR A 94 -6.50 13.20 1.66
C TYR A 94 -6.94 12.61 0.32
N SER A 95 -6.33 13.07 -0.77
CA SER A 95 -6.55 12.52 -2.11
C SER A 95 -5.33 12.65 -3.02
N PHE A 96 -5.29 11.82 -4.06
CA PHE A 96 -4.47 12.10 -5.23
C PHE A 96 -5.21 11.73 -6.51
N THR A 97 -4.98 12.50 -7.57
CA THR A 97 -5.55 12.24 -8.90
C THR A 97 -4.46 12.37 -9.95
N THR A 98 -4.35 11.36 -10.80
CA THR A 98 -3.45 11.35 -11.95
C THR A 98 -4.20 11.80 -13.19
N PHE A 99 -3.68 12.82 -13.89
CA PHE A 99 -4.26 13.31 -15.13
C PHE A 99 -3.50 12.75 -16.34
N TRP A 100 -4.25 12.45 -17.40
CA TRP A 100 -3.72 11.95 -18.66
C TRP A 100 -3.77 13.05 -19.70
N ASN A 101 -2.67 13.29 -20.41
CA ASN A 101 -2.65 14.18 -21.57
C ASN A 101 -2.52 13.36 -22.87
N ASN A 102 -3.33 13.73 -23.86
CA ASN A 102 -3.40 13.14 -25.21
C ASN A 102 -2.02 13.11 -25.89
N GLY A 103 -1.35 11.94 -25.87
CA GLY A 103 -0.03 11.76 -26.48
C GLY A 103 0.83 10.64 -25.89
N GLY A 104 0.39 10.01 -24.80
CA GLY A 104 1.15 8.93 -24.16
C GLY A 104 2.14 9.48 -23.15
N TYR A 105 1.84 9.23 -21.88
CA TYR A 105 2.63 9.59 -20.71
C TYR A 105 2.93 11.09 -20.55
N HIS A 106 2.10 11.78 -19.78
CA HIS A 106 2.62 12.70 -18.77
C HIS A 106 1.69 12.75 -17.54
N SER A 107 2.13 11.95 -16.57
CA SER A 107 1.61 11.57 -15.27
C SER A 107 1.63 12.72 -14.25
N THR A 108 0.98 13.84 -14.57
CA THR A 108 0.85 14.91 -13.58
C THR A 108 -0.10 14.45 -12.49
N VAL A 109 0.39 14.49 -11.25
CA VAL A 109 -0.37 14.11 -10.06
C VAL A 109 -0.70 15.35 -9.27
N PHE A 110 -1.97 15.48 -8.91
CA PHE A 110 -2.45 16.45 -7.94
C PHE A 110 -2.64 15.69 -6.65
N TYR A 111 -1.86 16.02 -5.63
CA TYR A 111 -1.93 15.42 -4.30
C TYR A 111 -2.44 16.48 -3.33
N THR A 112 -3.54 16.19 -2.64
CA THR A 112 -4.12 17.08 -1.62
C THR A 112 -4.09 16.38 -0.28
N CYS A 113 -3.57 17.04 0.76
CA CYS A 113 -3.75 16.59 2.14
C CYS A 113 -3.99 17.78 3.07
N GLY A 114 -5.06 17.72 3.86
CA GLY A 114 -5.51 18.88 4.62
C GLY A 114 -5.81 20.05 3.67
N ASP A 115 -5.30 21.22 3.99
CA ASP A 115 -5.46 22.43 3.17
C ASP A 115 -4.31 22.62 2.15
N LYS A 116 -3.43 21.62 2.00
CA LYS A 116 -2.26 21.70 1.14
C LYS A 116 -2.47 20.89 -0.13
N THR A 117 -2.06 21.49 -1.26
CA THR A 117 -2.06 20.84 -2.57
C THR A 117 -0.66 20.88 -3.16
N TYR A 118 -0.26 19.76 -3.76
CA TYR A 118 1.04 19.55 -4.37
C TYR A 118 0.89 19.02 -5.78
N TYR A 119 1.87 19.36 -6.61
CA TYR A 119 1.95 18.99 -8.01
C TYR A 119 3.24 18.22 -8.23
N GLY A 120 3.17 17.10 -8.93
CA GLY A 120 4.35 16.30 -9.19
C GLY A 120 4.13 15.27 -10.28
N LYS A 121 5.11 14.38 -10.42
CA LYS A 121 5.08 13.28 -11.38
C LYS A 121 5.32 11.96 -10.66
N TRP A 122 4.61 10.91 -11.07
CA TRP A 122 4.92 9.57 -10.59
C TRP A 122 6.35 9.17 -11.00
N VAL A 123 7.13 8.71 -10.03
CA VAL A 123 8.40 8.00 -10.21
C VAL A 123 8.24 6.68 -9.46
N LYS A 124 7.94 5.61 -10.20
CA LYS A 124 7.51 4.32 -9.64
C LYS A 124 6.36 4.55 -8.64
N THR A 125 6.60 4.34 -7.35
CA THR A 125 5.59 4.40 -6.28
C THR A 125 5.57 5.70 -5.49
N ILE A 126 6.43 6.68 -5.82
CA ILE A 126 6.49 8.00 -5.16
C ILE A 126 6.09 9.11 -6.12
N ILE A 127 5.65 10.26 -5.58
CA ILE A 127 5.33 11.45 -6.38
C ILE A 127 6.50 12.43 -6.23
N CYS A 128 7.28 12.60 -7.29
CA CYS A 128 8.39 13.55 -7.31
C CYS A 128 7.85 14.97 -7.50
N ILE A 129 8.16 15.87 -6.56
CA ILE A 129 7.72 17.27 -6.60
C ILE A 129 8.81 18.24 -7.06
N SER A 130 10.09 17.90 -6.83
CA SER A 130 11.23 18.68 -7.33
C SER A 130 12.53 17.87 -7.29
N GLY A 131 13.46 18.17 -8.19
CA GLY A 131 14.77 17.53 -8.26
C GLY A 131 14.73 16.12 -8.86
N GLU A 132 15.72 15.30 -8.54
CA GLU A 132 15.92 13.95 -9.07
C GLU A 132 15.51 12.90 -8.03
N CYS A 133 14.27 12.42 -8.10
CA CYS A 133 13.71 11.53 -7.07
C CYS A 133 13.96 10.03 -7.31
N GLU A 134 14.46 9.63 -8.48
CA GLU A 134 14.85 8.24 -8.72
C GLU A 134 16.30 7.98 -8.29
N ASN A 135 17.24 8.76 -8.83
CA ASN A 135 18.67 8.64 -8.58
C ASN A 135 19.30 10.04 -8.56
N GLY A 136 19.34 10.68 -7.39
CA GLY A 136 19.84 12.04 -7.26
C GLY A 136 19.26 12.76 -6.05
N VAL A 137 19.44 14.08 -5.97
CA VAL A 137 18.89 14.87 -4.87
C VAL A 137 17.51 15.39 -5.25
N GLY A 138 16.51 15.07 -4.45
CA GLY A 138 15.13 15.40 -4.76
C GLY A 138 14.26 15.60 -3.53
N LYS A 139 12.99 15.88 -3.80
CA LYS A 139 11.91 15.96 -2.82
C LYS A 139 10.69 15.23 -3.39
N ALA A 140 10.16 14.28 -2.62
CA ALA A 140 9.08 13.43 -3.05
C ALA A 140 8.04 13.21 -1.96
N ILE A 141 6.79 13.06 -2.37
CA ILE A 141 5.68 12.66 -1.52
C ILE A 141 5.61 11.12 -1.50
N PHE A 142 5.44 10.58 -0.29
CA PHE A 142 5.10 9.18 -0.04
C PHE A 142 3.60 9.13 0.25
N PRO A 143 2.76 8.96 -0.79
CA PRO A 143 1.35 9.36 -0.72
C PRO A 143 0.59 8.63 0.39
N PHE A 144 0.71 7.31 0.46
CA PHE A 144 0.03 6.51 1.48
C PHE A 144 0.57 6.71 2.91
N LYS A 145 1.80 7.24 3.06
CA LYS A 145 2.36 7.61 4.37
C LYS A 145 2.01 9.04 4.77
N LYS A 146 1.44 9.83 3.85
CA LYS A 146 1.15 11.25 4.01
C LYS A 146 2.37 12.06 4.48
N THR A 147 3.55 11.69 3.98
CA THR A 147 4.80 12.39 4.28
C THR A 147 5.48 12.88 3.01
N ILE A 148 6.28 13.94 3.17
CA ILE A 148 7.18 14.45 2.14
C ILE A 148 8.59 14.27 2.65
N ARG A 149 9.46 13.71 1.81
CA ARG A 149 10.86 13.51 2.15
C ARG A 149 11.77 14.17 1.13
N SER A 150 12.86 14.76 1.61
CA SER A 150 13.92 15.35 0.78
C SER A 150 15.29 14.87 1.19
N GLY A 151 16.15 14.66 0.20
CA GLY A 151 17.52 14.19 0.37
C GLY A 151 18.03 13.46 -0.87
N LEU A 152 19.04 12.61 -0.69
CA LEU A 152 19.59 11.78 -1.76
C LEU A 152 18.75 10.52 -1.95
N PHE A 153 18.23 10.33 -3.16
CA PHE A 153 17.52 9.14 -3.60
C PHE A 153 18.45 8.24 -4.42
N LYS A 154 18.33 6.93 -4.21
CA LYS A 154 18.90 5.88 -5.06
C LYS A 154 17.85 4.81 -5.23
N ASP A 155 17.45 4.56 -6.47
CA ASP A 155 16.30 3.72 -6.82
C ASP A 155 15.08 4.00 -5.94
N ILE A 156 14.63 5.27 -5.92
CA ILE A 156 13.52 5.80 -5.09
C ILE A 156 13.66 5.67 -3.56
N ALA A 157 14.72 5.02 -3.06
CA ALA A 157 15.01 4.91 -1.64
C ALA A 157 15.88 6.09 -1.16
N LEU A 158 15.57 6.61 0.03
CA LEU A 158 16.27 7.76 0.61
C LEU A 158 17.52 7.31 1.40
N TYR A 159 18.63 7.99 1.18
CA TYR A 159 19.92 7.73 1.83
C TYR A 159 20.56 9.02 2.33
N GLY A 160 21.47 8.88 3.30
CA GLY A 160 22.24 10.00 3.82
C GLY A 160 21.37 10.99 4.60
N TYR A 161 21.82 12.22 4.74
CA TYR A 161 21.08 13.24 5.47
C TYR A 161 19.87 13.73 4.66
N GLY A 162 18.73 13.84 5.33
CA GLY A 162 17.49 14.32 4.75
C GLY A 162 16.51 14.84 5.78
N GLU A 163 15.33 15.22 5.28
CA GLU A 163 14.22 15.72 6.06
C GLU A 163 12.95 14.92 5.71
N GLU A 164 12.13 14.62 6.72
CA GLU A 164 10.77 14.13 6.58
C GLU A 164 9.82 15.13 7.23
N ILE A 165 8.80 15.56 6.50
CA ILE A 165 7.72 16.41 6.98
C ILE A 165 6.37 15.74 6.77
N ASP A 166 5.41 16.11 7.60
CA ASP A 166 4.01 15.74 7.42
C ASP A 166 3.43 16.50 6.23
N ALA A 167 2.83 15.80 5.27
CA ALA A 167 2.36 16.40 4.02
C ALA A 167 1.13 17.29 4.22
N CYS A 168 0.37 17.13 5.31
CA CYS A 168 -0.90 17.79 5.52
C CYS A 168 -0.69 19.07 6.35
N THR A 169 0.17 19.00 7.36
CA THR A 169 0.49 20.11 8.28
C THR A 169 1.76 20.86 7.89
N GLY A 170 2.68 20.22 7.18
CA GLY A 170 4.00 20.78 6.85
C GLY A 170 4.98 20.74 8.03
N LYS A 171 4.59 20.14 9.16
CA LYS A 171 5.44 20.01 10.35
C LYS A 171 6.61 19.09 10.04
N ILE A 172 7.82 19.50 10.46
CA ILE A 172 8.99 18.63 10.42
C ILE A 172 8.79 17.47 11.40
N LEU A 173 8.85 16.26 10.88
CA LEU A 173 8.76 15.01 11.64
C LEU A 173 10.14 14.47 11.98
N TYR A 174 11.12 14.67 11.10
CA TYR A 174 12.48 14.19 11.29
C TYR A 174 13.49 14.96 10.43
N LYS A 175 14.67 15.20 11.00
CA LYS A 175 15.87 15.66 10.31
C LYS A 175 17.02 14.78 10.76
N GLY A 176 17.70 14.15 9.81
CA GLY A 176 18.79 13.25 10.15
C GLY A 176 19.09 12.28 9.02
N LYS A 177 19.84 11.23 9.36
CA LYS A 177 20.28 10.25 8.39
C LYS A 177 19.21 9.21 8.09
N PHE A 178 19.13 8.81 6.83
CA PHE A 178 18.30 7.75 6.29
C PHE A 178 19.17 6.63 5.70
N ILE A 179 18.69 5.40 5.86
CA ILE A 179 19.26 4.19 5.28
C ILE A 179 18.09 3.42 4.65
N HIS A 180 18.08 3.26 3.33
CA HIS A 180 16.99 2.60 2.60
C HIS A 180 15.59 3.18 2.93
N SER A 181 15.46 4.50 3.06
CA SER A 181 14.21 5.17 3.48
C SER A 181 13.77 4.95 4.94
N HIS A 182 14.55 4.22 5.75
CA HIS A 182 14.38 4.12 7.19
C HIS A 182 15.17 5.24 7.87
N LYS A 183 14.62 5.79 8.96
CA LYS A 183 15.37 6.70 9.83
C LYS A 183 16.47 5.88 10.50
N GLU A 184 17.70 6.39 10.57
CA GLU A 184 18.85 5.63 11.09
C GLU A 184 18.59 5.04 12.48
N LYS A 185 17.92 5.79 13.37
CA LYS A 185 17.52 5.33 14.71
C LYS A 185 16.55 4.14 14.72
N ASP A 186 15.82 3.95 13.63
CA ASP A 186 14.80 2.91 13.46
C ASP A 186 15.29 1.82 12.47
N TYR A 187 16.55 1.89 12.03
CA TYR A 187 17.12 0.96 11.06
C TYR A 187 17.62 -0.31 11.76
N ASP A 188 16.92 -1.41 11.52
CA ASP A 188 17.38 -2.74 11.88
C ASP A 188 18.13 -3.38 10.70
N ALA A 189 19.45 -3.54 10.87
CA ALA A 189 20.32 -4.15 9.88
C ALA A 189 20.07 -5.65 9.71
N GLU A 190 19.47 -6.32 10.68
CA GLU A 190 19.19 -7.76 10.64
C GLU A 190 17.93 -8.09 9.85
N ALA A 191 16.93 -7.21 9.90
CA ALA A 191 15.70 -7.31 9.11
C ALA A 191 15.92 -7.16 7.58
N HIS A 192 17.05 -6.58 7.17
CA HIS A 192 17.43 -6.40 5.77
C HIS A 192 18.48 -7.41 5.28
N LYS A 193 18.87 -8.37 6.12
CA LYS A 193 19.69 -9.49 5.65
C LYS A 193 18.82 -10.33 4.69
N PRO A 194 19.30 -10.69 3.49
CA PRO A 194 18.62 -11.68 2.68
C PRO A 194 18.43 -12.93 3.55
N VAL A 195 17.19 -13.42 3.65
CA VAL A 195 16.91 -14.66 4.34
C VAL A 195 17.72 -15.73 3.61
N LYS A 196 18.76 -16.27 4.26
CA LYS A 196 19.56 -17.36 3.71
C LYS A 196 18.61 -18.50 3.33
N GLY A 197 18.51 -18.82 2.05
CA GLY A 197 17.78 -19.98 1.55
C GLY A 197 16.46 -19.71 0.82
N LEU A 198 16.14 -18.47 0.47
CA LEU A 198 15.11 -18.17 -0.54
C LEU A 198 15.78 -17.44 -1.70
N ASP A 199 16.36 -18.24 -2.61
CA ASP A 199 16.73 -17.80 -3.95
C ASP A 199 15.43 -17.48 -4.71
N TYR A 200 15.31 -16.26 -5.20
CA TYR A 200 14.34 -15.84 -6.22
C TYR A 200 14.88 -16.14 -7.61
#